data_AF-A0A939DN59-F1
#
_entry.id   AF-A0A939DN59-F1
#
_cell.length_a   1.000
_cell.length_b   1.000
_cell.length_c   1.000
_cell.angle_alpha   90.00
_cell.angle_beta   90.00
_cell.angle_gamma   90.00
#
_symmetry.space_group_name_H-M   'P 1'
#
loop_
_entity.id
_entity.type
_entity.pdbx_description
1 polymer ?
#
loop_
_entity_poly.entity_id
_entity_poly.type
_entity_poly.pdbx_seq_one_letter_code
_entity_poly.pdbx_strand_id
1 'polypeptide(L)'
;MNRSISILAAMMLATTAQAWAGEDKNSNIEEIQRESRELLEQIKDYSAEQKDKAVKETAEALAKLDERIDKLEDQLEDQWDELDEETRDERSAMLDKLREQRVKLAEWYGSMKTSSEPAWDEIKEGFSDAYERLADAWEKAKEKF
;
A
#
# COMPACT_ATOMS: atom_id res chain seq x y z
N MET A 1 31.77 -23.16 -2.92
CA MET A 1 31.07 -24.28 -3.58
C MET A 1 29.62 -24.24 -3.12
N ASN A 2 28.72 -23.93 -4.05
CA ASN A 2 27.25 -23.91 -3.91
C ASN A 2 26.79 -25.22 -3.22
N ARG A 3 25.67 -25.29 -2.46
CA ARG A 3 24.30 -25.20 -2.98
C ARG A 3 23.29 -25.39 -1.82
N SER A 4 22.34 -24.46 -1.68
CA SER A 4 20.90 -24.66 -1.92
C SER A 4 20.07 -25.21 -0.75
N ILE A 5 19.41 -24.29 -0.05
CA ILE A 5 18.20 -24.56 0.73
C ILE A 5 17.05 -24.70 -0.28
N SER A 6 16.54 -25.92 -0.42
CA SER A 6 15.27 -26.19 -1.10
C SER A 6 14.24 -26.47 -0.01
N ILE A 7 13.24 -25.61 0.16
CA ILE A 7 11.95 -26.03 0.70
C ILE A 7 10.85 -25.33 -0.10
N LEU A 8 10.33 -26.09 -1.05
CA LEU A 8 8.96 -25.99 -1.56
C LEU A 8 7.99 -26.34 -0.43
N ALA A 9 7.02 -25.48 -0.17
CA ALA A 9 5.77 -25.83 0.51
C ALA A 9 4.65 -25.05 -0.20
N ALA A 10 4.05 -25.64 -1.23
CA ALA A 10 2.83 -26.44 -1.14
C ALA A 10 1.58 -25.55 -0.95
N MET A 11 1.05 -25.05 -2.08
CA MET A 11 -0.34 -24.62 -2.22
C MET A 11 -1.26 -25.80 -1.91
N MET A 12 -2.13 -25.64 -0.91
CA MET A 12 -3.35 -26.44 -0.79
C MET A 12 -4.55 -25.52 -1.01
N LEU A 13 -5.27 -25.80 -2.10
CA LEU A 13 -6.61 -25.31 -2.36
C LEU A 13 -7.58 -25.97 -1.39
N ALA A 14 -8.20 -25.17 -0.52
CA ALA A 14 -9.40 -25.55 0.21
C ALA A 14 -10.51 -24.58 -0.19
N THR A 15 -11.40 -25.04 -1.08
CA THR A 15 -12.69 -24.40 -1.32
C THR A 15 -13.61 -24.67 -0.15
N THR A 16 -13.93 -23.63 0.62
CA THR A 16 -15.12 -23.58 1.48
C THR A 16 -15.94 -22.36 1.11
N ALA A 17 -17.12 -22.59 0.54
CA ALA A 17 -18.16 -21.58 0.40
C ALA A 17 -18.70 -21.24 1.79
N GLN A 18 -18.71 -19.94 2.12
CA GLN A 18 -19.68 -19.21 2.96
C GLN A 18 -18.98 -18.02 3.62
N ALA A 19 -19.21 -16.84 3.08
CA ALA A 19 -19.48 -15.64 3.88
C ALA A 19 -20.10 -14.58 2.97
N TRP A 20 -21.38 -14.29 3.16
CA TRP A 20 -21.83 -12.91 3.07
C TRP A 20 -21.11 -12.15 4.18
N ALA A 21 -19.85 -11.78 3.93
CA ALA A 21 -19.20 -10.80 4.75
C ALA A 21 -19.66 -9.46 4.18
N GLY A 22 -20.49 -8.75 4.94
CA GLY A 22 -20.34 -7.31 4.92
C GLY A 22 -18.87 -7.08 5.24
N GLU A 23 -18.10 -6.80 4.19
CA GLU A 23 -16.69 -6.49 4.27
C GLU A 23 -16.62 -5.33 5.25
N ASP A 24 -16.05 -5.59 6.43
CA ASP A 24 -15.98 -4.62 7.50
C ASP A 24 -15.12 -3.48 6.96
N LYS A 25 -15.78 -2.42 6.46
CA LYS A 25 -15.14 -1.38 5.63
C LYS A 25 -13.92 -0.76 6.34
N ASN A 26 -13.96 -0.76 7.66
CA ASN A 26 -12.87 -0.31 8.52
C ASN A 26 -11.71 -1.33 8.63
N SER A 27 -11.97 -2.65 8.59
CA SER A 27 -10.91 -3.67 8.75
C SER A 27 -9.91 -3.65 7.60
N ASN A 28 -10.36 -3.36 6.38
CA ASN A 28 -9.47 -3.30 5.21
C ASN A 28 -8.53 -2.08 5.23
N ILE A 29 -8.95 -0.94 5.82
CA ILE A 29 -8.07 0.23 5.93
C ILE A 29 -7.00 -0.04 7.00
N GLU A 30 -7.41 -0.57 8.16
CA GLU A 30 -6.49 -0.91 9.24
C GLU A 30 -5.47 -1.99 8.84
N GLU A 31 -5.91 -3.01 8.08
CA GLU A 31 -5.04 -4.05 7.56
C GLU A 31 -3.95 -3.47 6.68
N ILE A 32 -4.32 -2.61 5.73
CA ILE A 32 -3.34 -1.96 4.86
C ILE A 32 -2.38 -1.13 5.68
N GLN A 33 -2.84 -0.31 6.61
CA GLN A 33 -1.94 0.49 7.46
C GLN A 33 -0.96 -0.37 8.27
N ARG A 34 -1.38 -1.57 8.70
CA ARG A 34 -0.49 -2.52 9.38
C ARG A 34 0.53 -3.13 8.42
N GLU A 35 0.08 -3.75 7.33
CA GLU A 35 0.99 -4.30 6.29
C GLU A 35 1.97 -3.23 5.79
N SER A 36 1.48 -2.01 5.75
CA SER A 36 2.21 -0.83 5.33
C SER A 36 3.38 -0.49 6.25
N ARG A 37 3.12 -0.44 7.57
CA ARG A 37 4.16 -0.23 8.59
C ARG A 37 5.17 -1.38 8.60
N GLU A 38 4.70 -2.61 8.50
CA GLU A 38 5.57 -3.80 8.47
C GLU A 38 6.52 -3.79 7.27
N LEU A 39 6.04 -3.38 6.09
CA LEU A 39 6.90 -3.21 4.92
C LEU A 39 7.93 -2.10 5.14
N LEU A 40 7.50 -0.96 5.68
CA LEU A 40 8.37 0.20 5.89
C LEU A 40 9.53 -0.14 6.85
N GLU A 41 9.24 -0.85 7.94
CA GLU A 41 10.24 -1.36 8.88
C GLU A 41 11.24 -2.28 8.18
N GLN A 42 10.77 -3.21 7.34
CA GLN A 42 11.64 -4.10 6.58
C GLN A 42 12.53 -3.37 5.57
N ILE A 43 11.97 -2.40 4.83
CA ILE A 43 12.72 -1.64 3.82
C ILE A 43 13.85 -0.84 4.46
N LYS A 44 13.60 -0.21 5.62
CA LYS A 44 14.62 0.58 6.34
C LYS A 44 15.87 -0.26 6.64
N ASP A 45 15.68 -1.53 6.96
CA ASP A 45 16.76 -2.48 7.30
C ASP A 45 17.47 -3.12 6.09
N TYR A 46 16.93 -2.97 4.88
CA TYR A 46 17.55 -3.59 3.70
C TYR A 46 18.86 -2.93 3.30
N SER A 47 19.87 -3.77 3.05
CA SER A 47 21.14 -3.34 2.43
C SER A 47 20.99 -3.17 0.92
N ALA A 48 21.99 -2.54 0.28
CA ALA A 48 21.97 -2.34 -1.17
C ALA A 48 21.97 -3.68 -1.93
N GLU A 49 22.58 -4.74 -1.39
CA GLU A 49 22.54 -6.09 -1.95
C GLU A 49 21.14 -6.71 -1.92
N GLN A 50 20.26 -6.21 -1.04
CA GLN A 50 18.87 -6.65 -0.92
C GLN A 50 17.90 -5.78 -1.75
N LYS A 51 18.40 -4.82 -2.55
CA LYS A 51 17.59 -3.92 -3.36
C LYS A 51 16.54 -4.63 -4.21
N ASP A 52 16.91 -5.70 -4.91
CA ASP A 52 15.96 -6.41 -5.78
C ASP A 52 14.80 -7.03 -4.99
N LYS A 53 15.05 -7.48 -3.76
CA LYS A 53 14.02 -7.97 -2.83
C LYS A 53 13.12 -6.83 -2.38
N ALA A 54 13.72 -5.71 -1.97
CA ALA A 54 13.01 -4.50 -1.57
C ALA A 54 12.07 -3.99 -2.67
N VAL A 55 12.58 -3.92 -3.91
CA VAL A 55 11.83 -3.49 -5.10
C VAL A 55 10.63 -4.41 -5.36
N LYS A 56 10.82 -5.72 -5.21
CA LYS A 56 9.74 -6.69 -5.45
C LYS A 56 8.64 -6.56 -4.40
N GLU A 57 8.99 -6.56 -3.12
CA GLU A 57 8.03 -6.46 -2.01
C GLU A 57 7.30 -5.11 -2.03
N THR A 58 8.01 -4.03 -2.36
CA THR A 58 7.41 -2.71 -2.56
C THR A 58 6.40 -2.73 -3.70
N ALA A 59 6.69 -3.41 -4.82
CA ALA A 59 5.76 -3.50 -5.94
C ALA A 59 4.45 -4.18 -5.54
N GLU A 60 4.54 -5.28 -4.79
CA GLU A 60 3.38 -6.04 -4.30
C GLU A 60 2.51 -5.18 -3.36
N ALA A 61 3.13 -4.42 -2.45
CA ALA A 61 2.41 -3.53 -1.55
C ALA A 61 1.79 -2.31 -2.27
N LEU A 62 2.48 -1.73 -3.25
CA LEU A 62 1.92 -0.65 -4.05
C LEU A 62 0.69 -1.10 -4.84
N ALA A 63 0.69 -2.32 -5.38
CA ALA A 63 -0.47 -2.86 -6.08
C ALA A 63 -1.69 -3.03 -5.14
N LYS A 64 -1.47 -3.49 -3.91
CA LYS A 64 -2.53 -3.57 -2.89
C LYS A 64 -3.08 -2.20 -2.50
N LEU A 65 -2.19 -1.20 -2.38
CA LEU A 65 -2.59 0.18 -2.09
C LEU A 65 -3.46 0.75 -3.21
N ASP A 66 -3.08 0.53 -4.48
CA ASP A 66 -3.84 0.95 -5.65
C ASP A 66 -5.25 0.31 -5.64
N GLU A 67 -5.34 -1.02 -5.46
CA GLU A 67 -6.64 -1.72 -5.39
C GLU A 67 -7.55 -1.16 -4.29
N ARG A 68 -6.97 -0.72 -3.16
CA ARG A 68 -7.78 -0.14 -2.08
C ARG A 68 -8.27 1.26 -2.38
N ILE A 69 -7.45 2.09 -3.01
CA ILE A 69 -7.87 3.42 -3.44
C ILE A 69 -9.04 3.27 -4.43
N ASP A 70 -8.95 2.33 -5.37
CA ASP A 70 -10.03 2.02 -6.31
C ASP A 70 -11.30 1.57 -5.57
N LYS A 71 -11.19 0.68 -4.57
CA LYS A 71 -12.35 0.28 -3.74
C LYS A 71 -13.01 1.43 -2.99
N LEU A 72 -12.25 2.45 -2.57
CA LEU A 72 -12.87 3.62 -1.94
C LEU A 72 -13.60 4.51 -2.95
N GLU A 73 -13.05 4.63 -4.17
CA GLU A 73 -13.71 5.32 -5.27
C GLU A 73 -15.03 4.63 -5.61
N ASP A 74 -15.01 3.32 -5.84
CA ASP A 74 -16.21 2.51 -6.07
C ASP A 74 -17.21 2.71 -4.91
N GLN A 75 -16.74 2.71 -3.66
CA GLN A 75 -17.59 2.94 -2.48
C GLN A 75 -18.25 4.33 -2.49
N LEU A 76 -17.54 5.37 -2.94
CA LEU A 76 -18.08 6.73 -3.06
C LEU A 76 -19.10 6.81 -4.20
N GLU A 77 -18.82 6.19 -5.34
CA GLU A 77 -19.73 6.13 -6.48
C GLU A 77 -21.02 5.39 -6.14
N ASP A 78 -20.92 4.24 -5.48
CA ASP A 78 -22.08 3.42 -5.08
C ASP A 78 -23.00 4.16 -4.09
N GLN A 79 -22.42 4.94 -3.18
CA GLN A 79 -23.17 5.71 -2.18
C GLN A 79 -23.54 7.12 -2.67
N TRP A 80 -23.16 7.50 -3.89
CA TRP A 80 -23.20 8.88 -4.33
C TRP A 80 -24.55 9.52 -4.03
N ASP A 81 -25.65 8.94 -4.51
CA ASP A 81 -27.01 9.47 -4.36
C ASP A 81 -27.51 9.55 -2.91
N GLU A 82 -26.92 8.79 -1.98
CA GLU A 82 -27.28 8.76 -0.56
C GLU A 82 -26.56 9.83 0.27
N LEU A 83 -25.42 10.32 -0.21
CA LEU A 83 -24.59 11.31 0.49
C LEU A 83 -25.06 12.74 0.18
N ASP A 84 -24.95 13.63 1.17
CA ASP A 84 -25.07 15.06 0.94
C ASP A 84 -23.83 15.63 0.20
N GLU A 85 -24.00 16.83 -0.35
CA GLU A 85 -22.96 17.49 -1.17
C GLU A 85 -21.66 17.73 -0.40
N GLU A 86 -21.73 18.13 0.88
CA GLU A 86 -20.54 18.36 1.72
C GLU A 86 -19.77 17.06 1.92
N THR A 87 -20.46 15.97 2.25
CA THR A 87 -19.81 14.65 2.42
C THR A 87 -19.19 14.13 1.12
N ARG A 88 -19.85 14.35 -0.03
CA ARG A 88 -19.29 13.98 -1.35
C ARG A 88 -18.00 14.74 -1.65
N ASP A 89 -18.00 16.05 -1.42
CA ASP A 89 -16.83 16.90 -1.65
C ASP A 89 -15.68 16.53 -0.73
N GLU A 90 -15.94 16.29 0.56
CA GLU A 90 -14.93 15.85 1.52
C GLU A 90 -14.30 14.51 1.11
N ARG A 91 -15.11 13.50 0.79
CA ARG A 91 -14.61 12.17 0.39
C ARG A 91 -13.84 12.22 -0.93
N SER A 92 -14.31 13.01 -1.89
CA SER A 92 -13.61 13.23 -3.17
C SER A 92 -12.23 13.88 -2.94
N ALA A 93 -12.16 14.90 -2.08
CA ALA A 93 -10.90 15.53 -1.73
C ALA A 93 -9.92 14.58 -1.02
N MET A 94 -10.42 13.65 -0.19
CA MET A 94 -9.58 12.62 0.44
C MET A 94 -9.03 11.62 -0.59
N LEU A 95 -9.85 11.17 -1.54
CA LEU A 95 -9.41 10.31 -2.65
C LEU A 95 -8.34 10.99 -3.50
N ASP A 96 -8.54 12.25 -3.86
CA ASP A 96 -7.54 13.03 -4.59
C ASP A 96 -6.23 13.12 -3.82
N LYS A 97 -6.31 13.31 -2.49
CA LYS A 97 -5.11 13.37 -1.65
C LYS A 97 -4.36 12.04 -1.60
N LEU A 98 -5.09 10.92 -1.49
CA LEU A 98 -4.52 9.58 -1.53
C LEU A 98 -3.80 9.34 -2.86
N ARG A 99 -4.43 9.67 -3.99
CA ARG A 99 -3.82 9.55 -5.32
C ARG A 99 -2.57 10.41 -5.46
N GLU A 100 -2.61 11.66 -4.99
CA GLU A 100 -1.44 12.54 -4.99
C GLU A 100 -0.27 11.94 -4.22
N GLN A 101 -0.51 11.40 -3.01
CA GLN A 101 0.56 10.78 -2.21
C GLN A 101 1.05 9.47 -2.82
N ARG A 102 0.17 8.65 -3.41
CA ARG A 102 0.55 7.46 -4.16
C ARG A 102 1.50 7.83 -5.30
N VAL A 103 1.18 8.86 -6.11
CA VAL A 103 2.05 9.28 -7.21
C VAL A 103 3.45 9.63 -6.71
N LYS A 104 3.57 10.41 -5.63
CA LYS A 104 4.87 10.74 -5.02
C LYS A 104 5.61 9.50 -4.52
N LEU A 105 4.89 8.55 -3.91
CA LEU A 105 5.48 7.30 -3.48
C LEU A 105 6.00 6.47 -4.67
N ALA A 106 5.29 6.51 -5.80
CA ALA A 106 5.71 5.84 -7.03
C ALA A 106 6.96 6.47 -7.68
N GLU A 107 7.17 7.78 -7.52
CA GLU A 107 8.41 8.45 -7.92
C GLU A 107 9.60 7.89 -7.13
N TRP A 108 9.47 7.81 -5.80
CA TRP A 108 10.50 7.22 -4.94
C TRP A 108 10.72 5.73 -5.20
N TYR A 109 9.67 4.97 -5.49
CA TYR A 109 9.79 3.58 -5.95
C TYR A 109 10.55 3.49 -7.30
N GLY A 110 10.31 4.43 -8.21
CA GLY A 110 11.07 4.61 -9.44
C GLY A 110 12.57 4.77 -9.14
N SER A 111 12.90 5.70 -8.25
CA SER A 111 14.26 5.95 -7.78
C SER A 111 14.87 4.72 -7.10
N MET A 112 14.10 3.98 -6.30
CA MET A 112 14.53 2.74 -5.63
C MET A 112 14.99 1.68 -6.63
N LYS A 113 14.28 1.52 -7.76
CA LYS A 113 14.69 0.58 -8.81
C LYS A 113 16.02 0.96 -9.45
N THR A 114 16.20 2.25 -9.73
CA THR A 114 17.34 2.76 -10.51
C THR A 114 18.52 3.21 -9.66
N SER A 115 18.41 3.16 -8.33
CA SER A 115 19.45 3.62 -7.42
C SER A 115 20.72 2.79 -7.52
N SER A 116 21.85 3.46 -7.30
CA SER A 116 23.16 2.85 -7.09
C SER A 116 23.35 2.50 -5.61
N GLU A 117 24.31 1.62 -5.30
CA GLU A 117 24.61 1.25 -3.90
C GLU A 117 24.91 2.48 -3.01
N PRO A 118 25.72 3.48 -3.42
CA PRO A 118 25.98 4.65 -2.59
C PRO A 118 24.76 5.55 -2.35
N ALA A 119 23.75 5.49 -3.23
CA ALA A 119 22.52 6.26 -3.10
C ALA A 119 21.43 5.50 -2.34
N TRP A 120 21.66 4.23 -2.00
CA TRP A 120 20.62 3.34 -1.48
C TRP A 120 19.97 3.87 -0.20
N ASP A 121 20.76 4.34 0.76
CA ASP A 121 20.25 4.81 2.04
C ASP A 121 19.41 6.08 1.89
N GLU A 122 19.84 7.05 1.07
CA GLU A 122 19.07 8.27 0.78
C GLU A 122 17.73 7.94 0.10
N ILE A 123 17.73 6.98 -0.83
CA ILE A 123 16.51 6.57 -1.52
C ILE A 123 15.54 5.84 -0.59
N LYS A 124 16.04 5.01 0.35
CA LYS A 124 15.19 4.39 1.37
C LYS A 124 14.56 5.44 2.30
N GLU A 125 15.31 6.47 2.69
CA GLU A 125 14.82 7.56 3.53
C GLU A 125 13.70 8.33 2.82
N GLY A 126 13.93 8.77 1.57
CA GLY A 126 12.90 9.48 0.81
C GLY A 126 11.67 8.63 0.49
N PHE A 127 11.86 7.33 0.22
CA PHE A 127 10.74 6.39 0.10
C PHE A 127 9.95 6.30 1.42
N SER A 128 10.65 6.22 2.56
CA SER A 128 10.03 6.16 3.88
C SER A 128 9.20 7.40 4.19
N ASP A 129 9.74 8.57 3.91
CA ASP A 129 9.04 9.85 4.11
C ASP A 129 7.78 9.96 3.23
N ALA A 130 7.88 9.55 1.96
CA ALA A 130 6.73 9.55 1.05
C ALA A 130 5.65 8.58 1.54
N TYR A 131 6.08 7.47 2.13
CA TYR A 131 5.20 6.48 2.69
C TYR A 131 4.43 6.99 3.91
N GLU A 132 5.13 7.62 4.85
CA GLU A 132 4.52 8.21 6.05
C GLU A 132 3.46 9.25 5.67
N ARG A 133 3.71 10.06 4.63
CA ARG A 133 2.71 11.00 4.10
C ARG A 133 1.48 10.32 3.52
N LEU A 134 1.65 9.19 2.84
CA LEU A 134 0.53 8.38 2.35
C LEU A 134 -0.26 7.76 3.51
N ALA A 135 0.44 7.25 4.53
CA ALA A 135 -0.19 6.70 5.74
C ALA A 135 -1.03 7.77 6.47
N ASP A 136 -0.53 8.99 6.60
CA ASP A 136 -1.27 10.13 7.16
C ASP A 136 -2.52 10.49 6.35
N ALA A 137 -2.43 10.44 5.01
CA ALA A 137 -3.58 10.65 4.14
C ALA A 137 -4.63 9.53 4.32
N TRP A 138 -4.16 8.31 4.54
CA TRP A 138 -5.01 7.15 4.83
C TRP A 138 -5.74 7.29 6.17
N GLU A 139 -5.07 7.70 7.24
CA GLU A 139 -5.72 7.94 8.54
C GLU A 139 -6.88 8.94 8.41
N LYS A 140 -6.70 10.00 7.61
CA LYS A 140 -7.76 10.99 7.37
C LYS A 140 -8.91 10.44 6.54
N ALA A 141 -8.62 9.63 5.52
CA ALA A 141 -9.66 8.99 4.72
C ALA A 141 -10.48 7.99 5.57
N LYS A 142 -9.84 7.27 6.48
CA LYS A 142 -10.52 6.35 7.43
C LYS A 142 -11.59 7.05 8.26
N GLU A 143 -11.36 8.29 8.67
CA GLU A 143 -12.35 9.05 9.47
C GLU A 143 -13.61 9.41 8.67
N LYS A 144 -13.57 9.31 7.34
CA LYS A 144 -14.62 9.77 6.43
C LYS A 144 -15.33 8.64 5.68
N PHE A 145 -14.74 7.45 5.56
CA PHE A 145 -15.25 6.30 4.80
C PHE A 145 -15.75 5.16 5.68
#